data_AF-A0AAV4FYQ4-F1
#
_entry.id   AF-A0AAV4FYQ4-F1
#
_cell.length_a   1.000
_cell.length_b   1.000
_cell.length_c   1.000
_cell.angle_alpha   90.00
_cell.angle_beta   90.00
_cell.angle_gamma   90.00
#
_symmetry.space_group_name_H-M   'P 1'
#
loop_
_entity.id
_entity.type
_entity.pdbx_description
1 polymer ?
#
loop_
_entity_poly.entity_id
_entity_poly.type
_entity_poly.pdbx_seq_one_letter_code
_entity_poly.pdbx_strand_id
1 'polypeptide(L)'
;MRWRCLEGNQGLHSPRLTNAHSIYRLTPRAKFIIFMREPVERLYSRFKHMIHVSPGIFGKYWGDPTPETFHQAAMRAIHLYRGCLQSFTARYCLYNETLFEQAVRFVLT
;
A
#
# COMPACT_ATOMS: atom_id res chain seq x y z
N MET A 1 7.18 -0.63 -3.56
CA MET A 1 6.94 -1.39 -4.81
C MET A 1 7.76 -0.72 -5.91
N ARG A 2 8.82 -1.36 -6.45
CA ARG A 2 9.79 -0.72 -7.38
C ARG A 2 9.31 -0.69 -8.84
N TRP A 3 8.11 -0.18 -9.10
CA TRP A 3 7.53 -0.15 -10.45
C TRP A 3 8.30 0.75 -11.42
N ARG A 4 9.02 1.76 -10.90
CA ARG A 4 9.91 2.65 -11.67
C ARG A 4 11.10 1.92 -12.30
N CYS A 5 11.47 0.75 -11.78
CA CYS A 5 12.55 -0.07 -12.32
C CYS A 5 12.15 -0.87 -13.56
N LEU A 6 10.85 -0.96 -13.88
CA LEU A 6 10.40 -1.60 -15.11
C LEU A 6 10.64 -0.68 -16.30
N GLU A 7 11.28 -1.21 -17.34
CA GLU A 7 11.49 -0.47 -18.57
C GLU A 7 10.15 -0.02 -19.17
N GLY A 8 10.07 1.25 -19.61
CA GLY A 8 8.85 1.90 -20.07
C GLY A 8 8.09 2.70 -19.00
N ASN A 9 8.57 2.70 -17.75
CA ASN A 9 8.03 3.51 -16.65
C ASN A 9 8.93 4.70 -16.24
N GLN A 10 10.07 4.90 -16.90
CA GLN A 10 11.03 5.93 -16.52
C GLN A 10 10.41 7.33 -16.61
N GLY A 11 10.67 8.16 -15.59
CA GLY A 11 10.18 9.55 -15.54
C GLY A 11 8.68 9.72 -15.29
N LEU A 12 7.91 8.63 -15.13
CA LEU A 12 6.46 8.73 -14.91
C LEU A 12 6.10 8.93 -13.44
N HIS A 13 4.90 9.46 -13.20
CA HIS A 13 4.31 9.60 -11.85
C HIS A 13 3.45 8.39 -11.45
N SER A 14 3.07 7.55 -12.41
CA SER A 14 2.40 6.28 -12.17
C SER A 14 2.82 5.26 -13.24
N PRO A 15 2.77 3.94 -12.96
CA PRO A 15 3.26 2.94 -13.89
C PRO A 15 2.37 2.89 -15.13
N ARG A 16 2.99 3.03 -16.30
CA ARG A 16 2.38 2.67 -17.58
C ARG A 16 2.29 1.14 -17.67
N LEU A 17 3.39 0.46 -17.39
CA LEU A 17 3.52 -0.99 -17.38
C LEU A 17 3.53 -1.51 -15.95
N THR A 18 2.84 -2.63 -15.73
CA THR A 18 2.77 -3.33 -14.44
C THR A 18 3.10 -4.80 -14.66
N ASN A 19 3.33 -5.54 -13.57
CA ASN A 19 3.55 -6.98 -13.64
C ASN A 19 2.43 -7.71 -14.41
N ALA A 20 1.18 -7.24 -14.32
CA ALA A 20 0.07 -7.81 -15.07
C ALA A 20 0.25 -7.68 -16.60
N HIS A 21 0.80 -6.56 -17.07
CA HIS A 21 1.13 -6.39 -18.50
C HIS A 21 2.22 -7.37 -18.94
N SER A 22 3.24 -7.56 -18.10
CA SER A 22 4.31 -8.55 -18.36
C SER A 22 3.74 -9.97 -18.42
N ILE A 23 2.88 -10.36 -17.48
CA ILE A 23 2.27 -11.69 -17.48
C ILE A 23 1.40 -11.89 -18.72
N TYR A 24 0.57 -10.91 -19.08
CA TYR A 24 -0.27 -10.99 -20.29
C TYR A 24 0.57 -11.15 -21.56
N ARG A 25 1.72 -10.47 -21.66
CA ARG A 25 2.59 -10.55 -22.84
C ARG A 25 3.34 -11.88 -22.93
N LEU A 26 3.78 -12.44 -21.81
CA LEU A 26 4.56 -13.68 -21.76
C LEU A 26 3.66 -14.92 -21.83
N THR A 27 2.54 -14.89 -21.10
CA THR A 27 1.61 -16.02 -20.95
C THR A 27 0.18 -15.52 -21.10
N PRO A 28 -0.27 -15.18 -22.33
CA PRO A 28 -1.57 -14.53 -22.55
C PRO A 28 -2.78 -15.36 -22.12
N ARG A 29 -2.60 -16.68 -21.99
CA ARG A 29 -3.63 -17.63 -21.52
C ARG A 29 -3.45 -18.06 -20.06
N ALA A 30 -2.66 -17.31 -19.28
CA ALA A 30 -2.51 -17.58 -17.86
C ALA A 30 -3.87 -17.56 -17.15
N LYS A 31 -4.10 -18.55 -16.29
CA LYS A 31 -5.27 -18.59 -15.41
C LYS A 31 -4.83 -18.12 -14.02
N PHE A 32 -5.55 -17.17 -13.46
CA PHE A 32 -5.28 -16.65 -12.13
C PHE A 32 -6.29 -17.20 -11.13
N ILE A 33 -5.80 -17.64 -9.98
CA ILE A 33 -6.61 -17.89 -8.79
C ILE A 33 -6.26 -16.78 -7.80
N ILE A 34 -7.23 -15.95 -7.46
CA ILE A 34 -7.04 -14.79 -6.58
C ILE A 34 -7.77 -15.06 -5.27
N PHE A 35 -7.00 -15.15 -4.18
CA PHE A 35 -7.55 -15.24 -2.83
C PHE A 35 -7.65 -13.84 -2.22
N MET A 36 -8.89 -13.37 -2.03
CA MET A 36 -9.17 -12.12 -1.33
C MET A 36 -9.44 -12.43 0.14
N ARG A 37 -8.97 -11.54 1.03
CA ARG A 37 -9.28 -11.58 2.46
C ARG A 37 -10.12 -10.37 2.82
N GLU A 38 -10.87 -10.47 3.90
CA GLU A 38 -11.53 -9.30 4.48
C GLU A 38 -10.45 -8.23 4.78
N PRO A 39 -10.60 -7.01 4.23
CA PRO A 39 -9.55 -6.00 4.25
C PRO A 39 -9.18 -5.54 5.66
N VAL A 40 -10.14 -5.41 6.57
CA VAL A 40 -9.90 -4.97 7.95
C VAL A 40 -9.09 -6.03 8.71
N GLU A 41 -9.49 -7.30 8.64
CA GLU A 41 -8.82 -8.44 9.27
C GLU A 41 -7.38 -8.59 8.73
N ARG A 42 -7.20 -8.46 7.41
CA ARG A 42 -5.86 -8.50 6.79
C ARG A 42 -4.97 -7.37 7.30
N LEU A 43 -5.48 -6.14 7.33
CA LEU A 43 -4.71 -4.98 7.78
C LEU A 43 -4.41 -5.07 9.28
N TYR A 44 -5.38 -5.48 10.09
CA TYR A 44 -5.22 -5.63 11.54
C TYR A 44 -4.24 -6.75 11.90
N SER A 45 -4.28 -7.87 11.18
CA SER A 45 -3.30 -8.94 11.31
C SER A 45 -1.88 -8.45 11.02
N ARG A 46 -1.70 -7.65 9.95
CA ARG A 46 -0.40 -7.05 9.61
C ARG A 46 0.07 -6.04 10.66
N PHE A 47 -0.84 -5.19 11.12
CA PHE A 47 -0.59 -4.24 12.20
C PHE A 47 -0.06 -4.96 13.44
N LYS A 48 -0.73 -6.03 13.88
CA LYS A 48 -0.29 -6.84 15.02
C LYS A 48 1.06 -7.51 14.78
N HIS A 49 1.29 -8.04 13.57
CA HIS A 49 2.57 -8.63 13.22
C HIS A 49 3.71 -7.62 13.33
N MET A 50 3.51 -6.37 12.90
CA MET A 50 4.55 -5.32 12.96
C MET A 50 5.04 -5.00 14.38
N ILE A 51 4.16 -5.13 15.37
CA ILE A 51 4.53 -5.03 16.80
C ILE A 51 5.68 -6.00 17.13
N HIS A 52 5.57 -7.23 16.64
CA HIS A 52 6.47 -8.31 17.00
C HIS A 52 7.82 -8.21 16.26
N VAL A 53 7.83 -7.70 15.03
CA VAL A 53 9.07 -7.60 14.21
C VAL A 53 9.79 -6.26 14.32
N SER A 54 9.10 -5.17 14.67
CA SER A 54 9.68 -3.82 14.71
C SER A 54 9.17 -2.97 15.89
N PRO A 55 9.31 -3.43 17.14
CA PRO A 55 8.73 -2.78 18.33
C PRO A 55 9.15 -1.31 18.49
N GLY A 56 10.39 -0.96 18.13
CA GLY A 56 10.90 0.43 18.25
C GLY A 56 10.41 1.39 17.16
N ILE A 57 10.00 0.89 15.99
CA ILE A 57 9.52 1.76 14.90
C ILE A 57 8.06 2.10 15.11
N PHE A 58 7.22 1.11 15.44
CA PHE A 58 5.80 1.35 15.63
C PHE A 58 5.54 2.24 16.85
N GLY A 59 6.18 1.94 17.98
CA GLY A 59 6.05 2.72 19.22
C GLY A 59 6.45 4.19 19.06
N LYS A 60 7.42 4.49 18.19
CA LYS A 60 7.86 5.88 17.91
C LYS A 60 6.77 6.74 17.24
N TYR A 61 5.92 6.15 16.41
CA TYR A 61 4.95 6.91 15.60
C TYR A 61 3.51 6.78 16.10
N TRP A 62 3.17 5.66 16.74
CA TRP A 62 1.79 5.32 17.10
C TRP A 62 1.62 4.89 18.56
N GLY A 63 2.69 4.81 19.34
CA GLY A 63 2.63 4.34 20.72
C GLY A 63 2.29 2.85 20.82
N ASP A 64 1.54 2.48 21.87
CA ASP A 64 1.19 1.09 22.10
C ASP A 64 0.21 0.57 21.04
N PRO A 65 0.38 -0.68 20.60
CA PRO A 65 -0.40 -1.23 19.51
C PRO A 65 -1.74 -1.80 19.99
N THR A 66 -2.68 -0.90 20.20
CA THR A 66 -4.06 -1.21 20.60
C THR A 66 -5.00 -1.19 19.39
N PRO A 67 -6.24 -1.69 19.52
CA PRO A 67 -7.27 -1.51 18.50
C PRO A 67 -7.52 -0.04 18.14
N GLU A 68 -7.42 0.88 19.11
CA GLU A 68 -7.62 2.31 18.93
C GLU A 68 -6.51 2.93 18.07
N THR A 69 -5.25 2.56 18.31
CA THR A 69 -4.13 3.07 17.50
C THR A 69 -4.16 2.52 16.08
N PHE A 70 -4.64 1.28 15.89
CA PHE A 70 -4.95 0.76 14.55
C PHE A 70 -6.03 1.58 13.85
N HIS A 71 -7.14 1.89 14.53
CA HIS A 71 -8.23 2.67 13.97
C HIS A 71 -7.77 4.08 13.56
N GLN A 72 -7.02 4.76 14.42
CA GLN A 72 -6.46 6.09 14.14
C GLN A 72 -5.53 6.06 12.92
N ALA A 73 -4.68 5.03 12.81
CA ALA A 73 -3.80 4.85 11.67
C ALA A 73 -4.57 4.62 10.37
N ALA A 74 -5.60 3.76 10.40
CA ALA A 74 -6.47 3.53 9.26
C ALA A 74 -7.22 4.80 8.82
N MET A 75 -7.78 5.54 9.78
CA MET A 75 -8.51 6.79 9.50
C MET A 75 -7.60 7.86 8.91
N ARG A 76 -6.37 8.01 9.43
CA ARG A 76 -5.37 8.93 8.86
C ARG A 76 -5.04 8.56 7.41
N ALA A 77 -4.80 7.28 7.13
CA ALA A 77 -4.52 6.81 5.78
C ALA A 77 -5.69 7.11 4.83
N ILE A 78 -6.92 6.79 5.25
CA ILE A 78 -8.14 7.06 4.49
C ILE A 78 -8.28 8.55 4.18
N HIS A 79 -8.05 9.43 5.16
CA HIS A 79 -8.13 10.87 4.96
C HIS A 79 -7.12 11.37 3.93
N LEU A 80 -5.87 10.94 4.02
CA LEU A 80 -4.81 11.31 3.07
C LEU A 80 -5.14 10.83 1.63
N TYR A 81 -5.59 9.59 1.48
CA TYR A 81 -5.97 9.07 0.17
C TYR A 81 -7.22 9.75 -0.39
N ARG A 82 -8.22 10.05 0.45
CA ARG A 82 -9.39 10.83 0.02
C ARG A 82 -9.00 12.22 -0.46
N GLY A 83 -8.09 12.91 0.25
CA GLY A 83 -7.56 14.19 -0.19
C GLY A 83 -6.86 14.11 -1.55
N CYS A 84 -6.02 13.09 -1.76
CA CYS A 84 -5.40 12.88 -3.07
C CYS A 84 -6.43 12.62 -4.19
N LEU A 85 -7.45 11.81 -3.91
CA LEU A 85 -8.49 11.44 -4.87
C LEU A 85 -9.40 12.61 -5.28
N GLN A 86 -9.41 13.71 -4.52
CA GLN A 86 -10.14 14.92 -4.91
C GLN A 86 -9.48 15.65 -6.09
N SER A 87 -8.17 15.49 -6.28
CA SER A 87 -7.41 16.22 -7.30
C SER A 87 -6.74 15.32 -8.34
N PHE A 88 -6.60 14.03 -8.04
CA PHE A 88 -5.87 13.09 -8.88
C PHE A 88 -6.61 11.77 -9.07
N THR A 89 -6.19 11.01 -10.08
CA THR A 89 -6.73 9.67 -10.33
C THR A 89 -6.30 8.68 -9.25
N ALA A 90 -7.10 7.62 -9.07
CA ALA A 90 -6.75 6.52 -8.17
C ALA A 90 -5.37 5.92 -8.47
N ARG A 91 -4.99 5.79 -9.76
CA ARG A 91 -3.68 5.29 -10.15
C ARG A 91 -2.55 6.20 -9.68
N TYR A 92 -2.72 7.52 -9.81
CA TYR A 92 -1.72 8.47 -9.30
C TYR A 92 -1.55 8.31 -7.78
N CYS A 93 -2.65 8.33 -7.03
CA CYS A 93 -2.59 8.24 -5.56
C CYS A 93 -2.00 6.91 -5.08
N LEU A 94 -2.37 5.78 -5.69
CA LEU A 94 -1.87 4.45 -5.29
C LEU A 94 -0.38 4.26 -5.54
N TYR A 95 0.19 4.93 -6.56
CA TYR A 95 1.60 4.80 -6.92
C TYR A 95 2.47 5.99 -6.49
N ASN A 96 1.89 6.95 -5.77
CA ASN A 96 2.61 8.06 -5.17
C ASN A 96 3.35 7.57 -3.91
N GLU A 97 4.67 7.47 -4.01
CA GLU A 97 5.52 7.01 -2.90
C GLU A 97 5.42 7.92 -1.69
N THR A 98 5.43 9.24 -1.88
CA THR A 98 5.30 10.20 -0.77
C THR A 98 3.98 10.03 -0.01
N LEU A 99 2.87 9.82 -0.73
CA LEU A 99 1.56 9.56 -0.10
C LEU A 99 1.57 8.22 0.65
N PHE A 100 2.11 7.17 0.05
CA PHE A 100 2.26 5.85 0.70
C PHE A 100 3.09 5.93 1.98
N GLU A 101 4.18 6.69 1.94
CA GLU A 101 5.09 6.92 3.06
C GLU A 101 4.40 7.60 4.24
N GLN A 102 3.59 8.63 3.95
CA GLN A 102 2.82 9.35 4.96
C GLN A 102 1.65 8.55 5.52
N ALA A 103 0.99 7.74 4.68
CA ALA A 103 -0.25 7.07 5.04
C ALA A 103 -0.05 5.65 5.58
N VAL A 104 0.98 4.93 5.13
CA VAL A 104 0.98 3.46 5.18
C VAL A 104 2.31 2.85 5.63
N ARG A 105 3.47 3.49 5.40
CA ARG A 105 4.79 2.90 5.73
C ARG A 105 4.87 2.46 7.19
N PHE A 106 4.39 3.29 8.11
CA PHE A 106 4.47 2.99 9.54
C PHE A 106 3.43 1.97 10.04
N VAL A 107 2.55 1.50 9.15
CA VAL A 107 1.45 0.55 9.45
C VAL A 107 1.64 -0.80 8.75
N LEU A 108 2.25 -0.82 7.55
CA LEU A 108 2.28 -2.01 6.69
C LEU A 108 3.65 -2.50 6.22
N THR A 109 4.76 -1.75 6.34
CA THR A 109 6.10 -2.26 5.95
C THR A 109 6.83 -2.83 7.13
#